data_AF-D5DB92-F1
#
_entry.id   AF-D5DB92-F1
#
_cell.length_a   1.000
_cell.length_b   1.000
_cell.length_c   1.000
_cell.angle_alpha   90.00
_cell.angle_beta   90.00
_cell.angle_gamma   90.00
#
_symmetry.space_group_name_H-M   'P 1'
#
loop_
_entity.id
_entity.type
_entity.pdbx_description
1 polymer ?
#
loop_
_entity_poly.entity_id
_entity_poly.type
_entity_poly.pdbx_seq_one_letter_code
_entity_poly.pdbx_strand_id
1 'polypeptide(L)' 'MSKGLGDKVKGNVSKAKGEVKDQVGNATNNRDLQREGKAEKTKGNAQKAVGETKDTFSNK' A
#
# COMPACT_ATOMS: atom_id res chain seq x y z
N MET A 1 18.00 -8.71 12.58
CA MET A 1 17.65 -7.61 11.64
C MET A 1 16.13 -7.56 11.52
N SER A 2 15.57 -6.37 11.71
CA SER A 2 14.33 -6.10 12.44
C SER A 2 13.06 -6.29 11.59
N LYS A 3 12.18 -7.23 11.98
CA LYS A 3 10.89 -7.56 11.33
C LYS A 3 9.97 -6.32 11.18
N GLY A 4 10.05 -5.34 12.09
CA GLY A 4 9.18 -4.14 12.06
C GLY A 4 9.55 -3.04 11.06
N LEU A 5 10.81 -2.97 10.57
CA LEU A 5 11.22 -1.98 9.56
C LEU A 5 10.80 -2.43 8.15
N GLY A 6 10.89 -3.74 7.88
CA GLY A 6 10.52 -4.31 6.57
C GLY A 6 9.04 -4.13 6.25
N ASP A 7 8.14 -4.41 7.19
CA ASP A 7 6.69 -4.34 6.95
C ASP A 7 6.16 -2.91 6.78
N LYS A 8 6.64 -1.94 7.57
CA LYS A 8 6.29 -0.51 7.38
C LYS A 8 6.82 0.04 6.06
N VAL A 9 8.05 -0.31 5.69
CA VAL A 9 8.63 0.10 4.40
C VAL A 9 7.86 -0.54 3.23
N LYS A 10 7.49 -1.81 3.32
CA LYS A 10 6.75 -2.52 2.28
C LYS A 10 5.35 -1.93 2.08
N GLY A 11 4.65 -1.57 3.16
CA GLY A 11 3.36 -0.89 3.10
C GLY A 11 3.44 0.49 2.43
N ASN A 12 4.48 1.27 2.73
CA ASN A 12 4.68 2.59 2.13
C ASN A 12 5.09 2.48 0.65
N VAL A 13 5.92 1.51 0.29
CA VAL A 13 6.34 1.26 -1.11
C VAL A 13 5.15 0.86 -1.98
N SER A 14 4.26 -0.01 -1.49
CA SER A 14 3.04 -0.39 -2.22
C SER A 14 2.06 0.77 -2.40
N LYS A 15 1.91 1.65 -1.40
CA LYS A 15 1.12 2.87 -1.54
C LYS A 15 1.68 3.80 -2.61
N ALA A 16 2.98 4.06 -2.56
CA ALA A 16 3.66 4.91 -3.53
C ALA A 16 3.54 4.36 -4.96
N LYS A 17 3.75 3.04 -5.15
CA LYS A 17 3.51 2.39 -6.46
C LYS A 17 2.07 2.54 -6.93
N GLY A 18 1.10 2.35 -6.03
CA GLY A 18 -0.31 2.53 -6.35
C GLY A 18 -0.67 3.95 -6.76
N GLU A 19 -0.10 4.97 -6.09
CA GLU A 19 -0.23 6.38 -6.47
C GLU A 19 0.37 6.69 -7.83
N VAL A 20 1.58 6.18 -8.10
CA VAL A 20 2.24 6.38 -9.39
C VAL A 20 1.43 5.73 -10.50
N LYS A 21 0.98 4.48 -10.36
CA LYS A 21 0.15 3.80 -11.38
C LYS A 21 -1.18 4.51 -11.62
N ASP A 22 -1.82 5.02 -10.56
CA ASP A 22 -3.07 5.77 -10.64
C ASP A 22 -2.89 7.10 -11.39
N GLN A 23 -1.84 7.88 -11.06
CA GLN A 23 -1.53 9.13 -11.76
C GLN A 23 -1.10 8.90 -13.21
N VAL A 24 -0.18 7.96 -13.44
CA VAL A 24 0.30 7.64 -14.79
C VAL A 24 -0.83 7.10 -15.64
N GLY A 25 -1.67 6.21 -15.10
CA GLY A 25 -2.85 5.68 -15.78
C GLY A 25 -3.84 6.79 -16.13
N ASN A 26 -4.08 7.75 -15.23
CA ASN A 26 -4.93 8.89 -15.52
C ASN A 26 -4.33 9.81 -16.60
N ALA A 27 -3.03 10.08 -16.54
CA ALA A 27 -2.31 10.94 -17.50
C ALA A 27 -2.22 10.32 -18.90
N THR A 28 -2.05 8.99 -18.99
CA THR A 28 -2.00 8.25 -20.27
C THR A 28 -3.36 7.72 -20.73
N ASN A 29 -4.44 8.03 -20.00
CA ASN A 29 -5.79 7.52 -20.25
C ASN A 29 -5.86 5.98 -20.28
N ASN A 30 -4.96 5.33 -19.52
CA ASN A 30 -4.88 3.88 -19.38
C ASN A 30 -5.67 3.43 -18.13
N ARG A 31 -6.88 2.91 -18.38
CA ARG A 31 -7.81 2.45 -17.33
C ARG A 31 -7.28 1.25 -16.54
N ASP A 32 -6.46 0.39 -17.15
CA ASP A 32 -5.88 -0.76 -16.46
C ASP A 32 -4.86 -0.32 -15.41
N LEU A 33 -3.95 0.58 -15.78
CA LEU A 33 -2.98 1.18 -14.85
C LEU A 33 -3.69 1.91 -13.70
N GLN A 34 -4.74 2.66 -14.00
CA GLN A 34 -5.52 3.35 -12.98
C GLN A 34 -6.21 2.36 -12.02
N ARG A 35 -6.80 1.28 -12.56
CA ARG A 35 -7.44 0.22 -11.76
C ARG A 35 -6.44 -0.50 -10.87
N GLU A 36 -5.29 -0.90 -11.40
CA GLU A 36 -4.22 -1.51 -10.62
C GLU A 36 -3.75 -0.59 -9.50
N GLY A 37 -3.52 0.69 -9.81
CA GLY A 37 -3.09 1.68 -8.83
C GLY A 37 -4.07 1.84 -7.67
N LYS A 38 -5.37 1.94 -7.96
CA LYS A 38 -6.44 2.01 -6.95
C LYS A 38 -6.57 0.72 -6.14
N ALA A 39 -6.46 -0.44 -6.78
CA ALA A 39 -6.51 -1.73 -6.11
C ALA A 39 -5.33 -1.90 -5.14
N GLU A 40 -4.11 -1.55 -5.56
CA GLU A 40 -2.90 -1.60 -4.73
C GLU A 40 -2.98 -0.63 -3.54
N LYS A 41 -3.47 0.62 -3.72
CA LYS A 41 -3.69 1.55 -2.60
C LYS A 41 -4.66 0.97 -1.58
N THR A 42 -5.79 0.43 -2.04
CA THR A 42 -6.83 -0.12 -1.17
C THR A 42 -6.30 -1.30 -0.37
N LYS A 43 -5.60 -2.24 -1.04
CA LYS A 43 -4.96 -3.38 -0.40
C LYS A 43 -3.90 -2.94 0.62
N GLY A 44 -3.07 -1.96 0.27
CA GLY A 44 -2.06 -1.40 1.16
C GLY A 44 -2.67 -0.74 2.40
N ASN A 45 -3.77 0.01 2.26
CA ASN A 45 -4.52 0.57 3.39
C ASN A 45 -5.09 -0.52 4.30
N ALA A 46 -5.73 -1.54 3.73
CA ALA A 46 -6.30 -2.65 4.49
C ALA A 46 -5.22 -3.41 5.26
N GLN A 47 -4.08 -3.70 4.62
CA GLN A 47 -2.94 -4.35 5.28
C GLN A 47 -2.35 -3.48 6.38
N LYS A 48 -2.27 -2.16 6.18
CA LYS A 48 -1.75 -1.23 7.20
C LYS A 48 -2.68 -1.16 8.41
N ALA A 49 -4.00 -1.10 8.22
CA ALA A 49 -4.97 -1.10 9.31
C ALA A 49 -4.95 -2.43 10.10
N VAL A 50 -4.89 -3.57 9.40
CA VAL A 50 -4.77 -4.89 10.05
C VAL A 50 -3.43 -5.02 10.77
N GLY A 51 -2.34 -4.53 10.19
CA GLY A 51 -1.01 -4.50 10.78
C GLY A 51 -0.96 -3.64 12.04
N GLU A 52 -1.45 -2.39 11.97
CA GLU A 52 -1.53 -1.47 13.11
C GLU A 52 -2.39 -2.02 14.24
N THR A 53 -3.50 -2.71 13.91
CA THR A 53 -4.30 -3.43 14.91
C THR A 53 -3.48 -4.56 15.52
N LYS A 54 -2.83 -5.43 14.73
CA LYS A 54 -1.98 -6.51 15.24
C LYS A 54 -0.83 -6.01 16.12
N ASP A 55 -0.10 -4.98 15.70
CA ASP A 55 1.00 -4.38 16.46
C ASP A 55 0.52 -3.87 17.83
N THR A 56 -0.65 -3.25 17.88
CA THR A 56 -1.24 -2.72 19.12
C THR A 56 -1.62 -3.84 20.09
N PHE A 57 -2.11 -4.98 19.59
CA PHE A 57 -2.46 -6.14 20.42
C PHE A 57 -1.26 -7.03 20.76
N SER A 58 -0.22 -7.07 19.93
CA SER A 58 0.95 -7.93 20.15
C SER A 58 1.97 -7.35 21.14
N ASN A 59 1.81 -6.10 21.57
CA ASN A 59 2.71 -5.41 22.49
C ASN A 59 2.15 -5.27 23.92
N LYS A 60 1.23 -6.15 24.33
CA LYS A 60 0.77 -6.33 25.72
C LYS A 60 1.05 -7.77 26.15
#